data_AF-A0A2V6BEB7-F1
#
_entry.id   AF-A0A2V6BEB7-F1
#
_cell.length_a   1.000
_cell.length_b   1.000
_cell.length_c   1.000
_cell.angle_alpha   90.00
_cell.angle_beta   90.00
_cell.angle_gamma   90.00
#
_symmetry.space_group_name_H-M   'P 1'
#
loop_
_entity.id
_entity.type
_entity.pdbx_description
1 polymer ?
#
loop_
_entity_poly.entity_id
_entity_poly.type
_entity_poly.pdbx_seq_one_letter_code
_entity_poly.pdbx_strand_id
1 'polypeptide(L)' 'MTDETQTPAHKGWEPLPAEKLPRPNFFPAGLAMGTTFIFWGLITSWVILAVGVGLFVASLSGWNYEILRER' A
#
# COMPACT_ATOMS: atom_id res chain seq x y z
N MET A 1 28.45 -18.68 -3.50
CA MET A 1 28.16 -17.69 -4.55
C MET A 1 27.37 -18.42 -5.63
N THR A 2 26.05 -18.30 -5.62
CA THR A 2 25.19 -18.89 -6.65
C THR A 2 25.01 -17.86 -7.75
N ASP A 3 25.68 -18.08 -8.88
CA ASP A 3 25.46 -17.38 -10.15
C ASP A 3 24.04 -17.69 -10.66
N GLU A 4 23.13 -16.76 -10.44
CA GLU A 4 21.81 -16.74 -11.06
C GLU A 4 21.99 -16.39 -12.56
N THR A 5 21.91 -17.44 -13.37
CA THR A 5 22.05 -17.44 -14.82
C THR A 5 21.11 -16.41 -15.47
N GLN A 6 21.67 -15.27 -15.87
CA GLN A 6 20.99 -14.30 -16.75
C GLN A 6 20.59 -15.02 -18.04
N THR A 7 19.30 -15.32 -18.16
CA THR A 7 18.71 -15.92 -19.35
C THR A 7 18.88 -14.93 -20.51
N PRO A 8 19.41 -15.34 -21.67
CA PRO A 8 19.70 -14.42 -22.76
C PRO A 8 18.40 -13.74 -23.22
N ALA A 9 18.36 -12.42 -23.11
CA ALA A 9 17.24 -11.60 -23.55
C ALA A 9 16.90 -11.91 -25.02
N HIS A 10 15.61 -12.09 -25.31
CA HIS A 10 15.15 -12.43 -26.65
C HIS A 10 15.57 -11.35 -27.65
N LYS A 11 16.16 -11.74 -28.78
CA LYS A 11 16.65 -10.81 -29.81
C LYS A 11 15.51 -9.91 -30.32
N GLY A 12 15.56 -8.62 -29.97
CA GLY A 12 14.53 -7.62 -30.26
C GLY A 12 13.85 -7.00 -29.04
N TRP A 13 14.23 -7.41 -27.82
CA TRP A 13 13.74 -6.81 -26.58
C TRP A 13 14.73 -5.77 -26.08
N GLU A 14 14.24 -4.56 -25.80
CA GLU A 14 14.98 -3.55 -25.06
C GLU A 14 15.06 -4.01 -23.59
N PRO A 15 16.25 -4.10 -22.98
CA PRO A 15 16.35 -4.43 -21.55
C PRO A 15 15.58 -3.38 -20.74
N LEU A 16 14.74 -3.84 -19.81
CA LEU A 16 14.01 -2.91 -18.93
C LEU A 16 15.03 -2.02 -18.20
N PRO A 17 14.78 -0.70 -18.13
CA PRO A 17 15.62 0.17 -17.32
C PRO A 17 15.68 -0.38 -15.89
N ALA A 18 16.86 -0.31 -15.28
CA ALA A 18 17.11 -0.77 -13.92
C ALA A 18 16.46 0.16 -12.86
N GLU A 19 15.19 0.48 -13.06
CA GLU A 19 14.40 1.31 -12.18
C GLU A 19 13.98 0.48 -10.97
N LYS A 20 14.20 1.01 -9.77
CA LYS A 20 13.72 0.35 -8.55
C LYS A 20 12.19 0.40 -8.56
N LEU A 21 11.57 -0.77 -8.60
CA LEU A 21 10.13 -0.89 -8.40
C LEU A 21 9.77 -0.34 -7.01
N PRO A 22 8.73 0.51 -6.91
CA PRO A 22 8.25 1.00 -5.62
C PRO A 22 7.81 -0.18 -4.76
N ARG A 23 8.02 -0.07 -3.45
CA ARG A 23 7.72 -1.16 -2.52
C ARG A 23 6.21 -1.38 -2.46
N PRO A 24 5.74 -2.63 -2.29
CA PRO A 24 4.31 -2.88 -2.15
C PRO A 24 3.73 -2.09 -0.97
N ASN A 25 2.74 -1.24 -1.25
CA ASN A 25 2.13 -0.34 -0.28
C ASN A 25 0.72 -0.81 0.10
N PHE A 26 0.52 -1.12 1.38
CA PHE A 26 -0.74 -1.64 1.93
C PHE A 26 -1.65 -0.55 2.54
N PHE A 27 -1.17 0.69 2.66
CA PHE A 27 -1.93 1.77 3.29
C PHE A 27 -3.28 2.10 2.61
N PRO A 28 -3.43 2.05 1.27
CA PRO A 28 -4.73 2.30 0.63
C PRO A 28 -5.82 1.31 1.05
N ALA A 29 -5.45 0.05 1.31
CA ALA A 29 -6.39 -0.98 1.74
C ALA A 29 -6.89 -0.74 3.17
N GLY A 30 -5.99 -0.36 4.09
CA GLY A 30 -6.38 0.01 5.45
C GLY A 30 -7.33 1.22 5.47
N LEU A 31 -7.11 2.17 4.57
CA LEU A 31 -7.94 3.36 4.40
C LEU A 31 -9.37 3.01 3.93
N ALA A 32 -9.49 2.11 2.95
CA ALA A 32 -10.78 1.61 2.48
C ALA A 32 -11.54 0.85 3.60
N MET A 33 -10.83 0.04 4.39
CA MET A 33 -11.43 -0.72 5.50
C MET A 33 -11.89 0.20 6.63
N GLY A 34 -11.10 1.21 6.99
CA GLY A 34 -11.50 2.23 7.96
C GLY A 34 -12.72 3.01 7.50
N THR A 35 -12.76 3.42 6.23
CA THR A 35 -13.92 4.10 5.62
C THR A 35 -15.18 3.24 5.69
N THR A 36 -15.06 1.95 5.39
CA THR A 36 -16.18 1.00 5.46
C THR A 36 -16.73 0.89 6.88
N PHE A 37 -15.85 0.77 7.88
CA PHE A 37 -16.27 0.72 9.29
C PHE A 37 -16.84 2.03 9.82
N ILE A 38 -16.39 3.19 9.32
CA ILE A 38 -17.00 4.48 9.66
C ILE A 38 -18.45 4.51 9.17
N PHE A 39 -18.68 4.25 7.88
CA PHE A 39 -20.04 4.32 7.32
C PHE A 39 -20.97 3.24 7.88
N TRP A 40 -20.46 2.02 8.07
CA TRP A 40 -21.23 0.93 8.66
C TRP A 40 -21.48 1.14 10.16
N GLY A 41 -20.46 1.58 10.90
CA GLY A 41 -20.52 1.83 12.34
C GLY A 41 -21.44 2.98 12.69
N LEU A 42 -21.52 4.02 11.85
CA LEU A 42 -22.42 5.15 12.05
C LEU A 42 -23.88 4.73 12.20
N ILE A 43 -24.29 3.67 11.49
CA ILE A 43 -25.68 3.17 11.48
C ILE A 43 -25.88 2.07 12.53
N THR A 44 -24.84 1.27 12.82
CA THR A 44 -24.98 0.04 13.61
C THR A 44 -24.47 0.14 15.06
N SER A 45 -23.34 0.83 15.30
CA SER A 45 -22.69 0.86 16.61
C SER A 45 -21.63 1.95 16.73
N TRP A 46 -21.74 2.76 17.80
CA TRP A 46 -20.74 3.76 18.19
C TRP A 46 -19.34 3.16 18.42
N VAL A 47 -19.25 1.90 18.85
CA VAL A 47 -17.96 1.20 19.04
C VAL A 47 -17.29 0.94 17.69
N ILE A 48 -18.03 0.43 16.71
CA ILE A 48 -17.52 0.17 15.36
C ILE A 48 -17.08 1.47 14.69
N LEU A 49 -17.83 2.55 14.90
CA LEU A 49 -17.46 3.89 14.44
C LEU A 49 -16.12 4.35 15.03
N ALA A 50 -15.93 4.24 16.35
CA ALA A 50 -14.67 4.65 17.01
C ALA A 50 -13.46 3.86 16.47
N VAL A 51 -13.62 2.54 16.28
CA VAL A 51 -12.58 1.69 15.67
C VAL A 51 -12.31 2.10 14.22
N GLY A 52 -13.35 2.34 13.43
CA GLY A 52 -13.22 2.78 12.04
C GLY A 52 -12.48 4.10 11.90
N VAL A 53 -12.81 5.09 12.73
CA VAL A 53 -12.10 6.39 12.78
C VAL A 53 -10.63 6.20 13.17
N GLY A 54 -10.35 5.40 14.20
CA GLY A 54 -8.97 5.11 14.61
C GLY A 54 -8.15 4.45 13.49
N LEU A 55 -8.73 3.45 12.82
CA LEU A 55 -8.09 2.74 11.71
C LEU A 55 -7.85 3.68 10.52
N PHE A 56 -8.83 4.52 10.19
CA PHE A 56 -8.75 5.50 9.11
C PHE A 56 -7.61 6.50 9.35
N VAL A 57 -7.54 7.11 10.54
CA VAL A 57 -6.48 8.08 10.89
C VAL A 57 -5.10 7.42 10.88
N ALA A 58 -4.96 6.23 11.44
CA ALA A 58 -3.71 5.49 11.44
C ALA A 58 -3.23 5.17 10.01
N SER A 59 -4.14 4.70 9.16
CA SER A 59 -3.84 4.37 7.77
C SER A 59 -3.48 5.61 6.95
N LEU A 60 -4.17 6.74 7.17
CA LEU A 60 -3.84 8.01 6.52
C LEU A 60 -2.46 8.51 6.96
N SER A 61 -2.15 8.43 8.25
CA SER A 61 -0.88 8.89 8.80
C SER A 61 0.29 8.04 8.28
N GLY A 62 0.12 6.71 8.25
CA GLY A 62 1.10 5.79 7.67
C GLY A 62 1.33 6.03 6.19
N TRP A 63 0.26 6.27 5.41
CA TRP A 63 0.39 6.55 3.98
C TRP A 63 1.12 7.86 3.70
N ASN A 64 0.77 8.93 4.41
CA ASN A 64 1.42 10.23 4.24
C ASN A 64 2.91 10.14 4.59
N TYR A 65 3.28 9.39 5.63
CA TYR A 65 4.67 9.19 6.00
C TYR A 65 5.46 8.40 4.94
N GLU A 66 4.86 7.36 4.34
CA GLU A 66 5.48 6.60 3.25
C GLU A 66 5.77 7.51 2.04
N ILE A 67 4.76 8.28 1.60
CA ILE A 67 4.89 9.21 0.46
C ILE A 67 5.93 10.32 0.75
N LEU A 68 6.01 10.79 1.99
CA LEU A 68 6.95 11.86 2.37
C LEU A 68 8.38 11.34 2.53
N ARG A 69 8.57 10.07 2.87
CA ARG A 69 9.87 9.40 3.03
C ARG A 69 10.43 8.87 1.71
N GLU A 70 9.58 8.60 0.73
CA GLU A 70 9.98 8.20 -0.62
C GLU A 70 10.38 9.38 -1.54
N ARG A 71 10.26 10.64 -1.07
CA ARG A 71 10.69 11.84 -1.80
C ARG A 71 12.09 12.29 -1.39
#